data_AF-A0A0C5WYQ6-F1
#
_entry.id   AF-A0A0C5WYQ6-F1
#
_cell.length_a   1.000
_cell.length_b   1.000
_cell.length_c   1.000
_cell.angle_alpha   90.00
_cell.angle_beta   90.00
_cell.angle_gamma   90.00
#
_symmetry.space_group_name_H-M   'P 1'
#
loop_
_entity.id
_entity.type
_entity.pdbx_description
1 polymer ?
#
loop_
_entity_poly.entity_id
_entity_poly.type
_entity_poly.pdbx_seq_one_letter_code
_entity_poly.pdbx_strand_id
1 'polypeptide(L)'
;MSLLHRAAPLVVPAYLRTDRRLAASVTPFDRTDLFRPHLASRRWAWTHFGIFLPDLPAPYRFLNTMTFIGATGTTCFDDDRIAAPDARNTALVLSATAHADQHHHAGYDAATECSFPDTGPLRWGDDLTVEVELPHVRVAGRYATFEVDVELTTTDQASWFVRSPAYDHVSLLAPYRATLRHGATEQALEGLGTVEYARCFSPQALRRRPLPGWAKLPFDFFTYQIVNLDPDTQVLLTDVRAGGATACRLVHVRTRGGTAEVYDDVRFEVTEWDPEPRRDPAGRPMRVPRRMSWTVRDGGAEILRLDAEVDAPYRYGHGTGYVSAYRHRTTWRGEQRTGSGYLEWVDRRQDAAGSATQASLRDQSSAASSSVTTRDGSFSRSLS
;
A
#
# COMPACT_ATOMS: atom_id res chain seq x y z
N MET A 1 -1.66 12.78 -18.99
CA MET A 1 -2.73 12.69 -17.96
C MET A 1 -3.98 12.04 -18.56
N SER A 2 -4.47 10.93 -17.98
CA SER A 2 -5.64 10.19 -18.50
C SER A 2 -6.97 10.87 -18.15
N LEU A 3 -8.04 10.52 -18.89
CA LEU A 3 -9.41 10.93 -18.58
C LEU A 3 -9.83 10.55 -17.15
N LEU A 4 -9.46 9.35 -16.70
CA LEU A 4 -9.72 8.89 -15.33
C LEU A 4 -9.08 9.81 -14.29
N HIS A 5 -7.85 10.25 -14.53
CA HIS A 5 -7.14 11.15 -13.63
C HIS A 5 -7.80 12.54 -13.55
N ARG A 6 -8.27 13.07 -14.69
CA ARG A 6 -9.01 14.35 -14.75
C ARG A 6 -10.38 14.28 -14.09
N ALA A 7 -11.03 13.10 -14.13
CA ALA A 7 -12.34 12.89 -13.55
C ALA A 7 -12.29 12.61 -12.03
N ALA A 8 -11.14 12.21 -11.49
CA ALA A 8 -11.00 11.81 -10.09
C ALA A 8 -11.51 12.85 -9.06
N PRO A 9 -11.28 14.17 -9.22
CA PRO A 9 -11.83 15.19 -8.33
C PRO A 9 -13.36 15.21 -8.24
N LEU A 10 -14.07 14.70 -9.25
CA LEU A 10 -15.54 14.62 -9.25
C LEU A 10 -16.03 13.24 -8.78
N VAL A 11 -15.37 12.16 -9.24
CA VAL A 11 -15.81 10.79 -8.99
C VAL A 11 -15.51 10.34 -7.56
N VAL A 12 -14.35 10.70 -7.01
CA VAL A 12 -13.93 10.27 -5.66
C VAL A 12 -14.91 10.77 -4.59
N PRO A 13 -15.27 12.08 -4.51
CA PRO A 13 -16.25 12.54 -3.54
C PRO A 13 -17.62 11.89 -3.69
N ALA A 14 -18.05 11.61 -4.92
CA ALA A 14 -19.33 10.94 -5.17
C ALA A 14 -19.32 9.50 -4.65
N TYR A 15 -18.23 8.75 -4.88
CA TYR A 15 -18.05 7.38 -4.38
C TYR A 15 -18.05 7.33 -2.85
N LEU A 16 -17.35 8.28 -2.20
CA LEU A 16 -17.24 8.33 -0.74
C LEU A 16 -18.58 8.47 0.00
N ARG A 17 -19.64 8.95 -0.68
CA ARG A 17 -21.00 8.99 -0.10
C ARG A 17 -21.59 7.60 0.16
N THR A 18 -21.04 6.57 -0.48
CA THR A 18 -21.46 5.18 -0.29
C THR A 18 -20.61 4.43 0.74
N ASP A 19 -19.53 5.06 1.22
CA ASP A 19 -18.59 4.49 2.17
C ASP A 19 -19.15 4.61 3.60
N ARG A 20 -19.03 3.53 4.37
CA ARG A 20 -19.48 3.41 5.76
C ARG A 20 -18.33 3.29 6.75
N ARG A 21 -17.09 3.53 6.32
CA ARG A 21 -15.88 3.31 7.13
C ARG A 21 -15.93 3.94 8.52
N LEU A 22 -16.36 5.21 8.65
CA LEU A 22 -16.34 5.90 9.94
C LEU A 22 -17.25 5.21 10.96
N ALA A 23 -18.50 4.92 10.58
CA ALA A 23 -19.45 4.25 11.44
C ALA A 23 -19.05 2.79 11.72
N ALA A 24 -18.46 2.11 10.75
CA ALA A 24 -18.01 0.72 10.90
C ALA A 24 -16.75 0.59 11.76
N SER A 25 -15.88 1.60 11.79
CA SER A 25 -14.63 1.61 12.57
C SER A 25 -14.85 1.77 14.08
N VAL A 26 -16.06 2.13 14.53
CA VAL A 26 -16.38 2.30 15.96
C VAL A 26 -17.29 1.20 16.49
N THR A 27 -17.49 0.15 15.70
CA THR A 27 -18.31 -1.03 16.05
C THR A 27 -17.43 -2.28 16.09
N PRO A 28 -17.68 -3.21 17.03
CA PRO A 28 -17.01 -4.51 17.05
C PRO A 28 -17.12 -5.23 15.71
N PHE A 29 -16.03 -5.86 15.29
CA PHE A 29 -15.95 -6.64 14.07
C PHE A 29 -16.72 -7.95 14.20
N ASP A 30 -17.64 -8.20 13.27
CA ASP A 30 -18.51 -9.38 13.26
C ASP A 30 -18.48 -10.14 11.91
N ARG A 31 -17.53 -9.83 11.02
CA ARG A 31 -17.50 -10.31 9.63
C ARG A 31 -16.40 -11.32 9.35
N THR A 32 -16.34 -12.40 10.12
CA THR A 32 -15.33 -13.45 9.93
C THR A 32 -15.42 -14.14 8.56
N ASP A 33 -16.60 -14.13 7.92
CA ASP A 33 -16.83 -14.64 6.56
C ASP A 33 -16.07 -13.89 5.45
N LEU A 34 -15.54 -12.70 5.77
CA LEU A 34 -14.90 -11.79 4.84
C LEU A 34 -13.56 -12.32 4.30
N PHE A 35 -12.78 -13.00 5.14
CA PHE A 35 -11.37 -13.34 4.88
C PHE A 35 -11.24 -14.54 3.93
N ARG A 36 -11.41 -14.27 2.62
CA ARG A 36 -11.31 -15.28 1.54
C ARG A 36 -10.41 -14.80 0.42
N PRO A 37 -9.70 -15.69 -0.29
CA PRO A 37 -8.77 -15.31 -1.35
C PRO A 37 -9.46 -14.87 -2.64
N HIS A 38 -10.71 -15.29 -2.88
CA HIS A 38 -11.53 -14.90 -4.02
C HIS A 38 -10.87 -15.04 -5.42
N LEU A 39 -9.89 -15.93 -5.60
CA LEU A 39 -9.20 -16.12 -6.89
C LEU A 39 -10.17 -16.42 -8.05
N ALA A 40 -11.17 -17.28 -7.81
CA ALA A 40 -12.18 -17.64 -8.81
C ALA A 40 -13.37 -16.66 -8.89
N SER A 41 -13.33 -15.53 -8.16
CA SER A 41 -14.43 -14.59 -8.09
C SER A 41 -14.60 -13.82 -9.39
N ARG A 42 -15.86 -13.69 -9.85
CA ARG A 42 -16.21 -12.78 -10.95
C ARG A 42 -16.44 -11.34 -10.48
N ARG A 43 -16.59 -11.13 -9.17
CA ARG A 43 -16.91 -9.85 -8.55
C ARG A 43 -15.68 -9.17 -7.96
N TRP A 44 -14.83 -9.94 -7.29
CA TRP A 44 -13.66 -9.43 -6.59
C TRP A 44 -12.45 -9.68 -7.47
N ALA A 45 -11.82 -8.61 -7.93
CA ALA A 45 -10.72 -8.65 -8.87
C ALA A 45 -9.40 -8.95 -8.17
N TRP A 46 -9.28 -8.48 -6.93
CA TRP A 46 -8.12 -8.75 -6.10
C TRP A 46 -8.50 -8.82 -4.63
N THR A 47 -7.65 -9.51 -3.87
CA THR A 47 -7.66 -9.51 -2.40
C THR A 47 -6.28 -9.23 -1.84
N HIS A 48 -6.24 -8.69 -0.63
CA HIS A 48 -5.03 -8.42 0.12
C HIS A 48 -5.13 -9.08 1.48
N PHE A 49 -4.06 -9.77 1.89
CA PHE A 49 -3.83 -10.16 3.27
C PHE A 49 -2.55 -9.46 3.74
N GLY A 50 -2.65 -8.71 4.84
CA GLY A 50 -1.55 -7.94 5.41
C GLY A 50 -1.31 -8.33 6.85
N ILE A 51 -0.05 -8.52 7.23
CA ILE A 51 0.37 -8.71 8.61
C ILE A 51 1.47 -7.72 8.89
N PHE A 52 1.27 -6.89 9.91
CA PHE A 52 2.18 -5.80 10.21
C PHE A 52 2.49 -5.76 11.71
N LEU A 53 3.76 -5.95 12.04
CA LEU A 53 4.30 -5.89 13.39
C LEU A 53 5.19 -4.63 13.48
N PRO A 54 4.65 -3.49 13.96
CA PRO A 54 5.45 -2.30 14.19
C PRO A 54 6.31 -2.46 15.46
N ASP A 55 7.23 -1.51 15.66
CA ASP A 55 7.97 -1.35 16.91
C ASP A 55 8.72 -2.61 17.39
N LEU A 56 9.27 -3.37 16.44
CA LEU A 56 10.17 -4.46 16.80
C LEU A 56 11.48 -3.91 17.39
N PRO A 57 12.10 -4.61 18.34
CA PRO A 57 13.43 -4.26 18.83
C PRO A 57 14.43 -4.09 17.69
N ALA A 58 15.42 -3.22 17.90
CA ALA A 58 16.57 -3.17 16.99
C ALA A 58 17.22 -4.57 16.93
N PRO A 59 17.70 -5.00 15.75
CA PRO A 59 17.80 -4.22 14.52
C PRO A 59 16.57 -4.28 13.58
N TYR A 60 15.52 -5.04 13.92
CA TYR A 60 14.43 -5.35 12.98
C TYR A 60 13.48 -4.17 12.74
N ARG A 61 13.15 -3.41 13.78
CA ARG A 61 12.28 -2.19 13.77
C ARG A 61 10.82 -2.41 13.32
N PHE A 62 10.58 -3.32 12.38
CA PHE A 62 9.27 -3.75 11.89
C PHE A 62 9.39 -5.15 11.27
N LEU A 63 8.28 -5.86 11.17
CA LEU A 63 8.07 -6.95 10.22
C LEU A 63 6.78 -6.66 9.46
N ASN A 64 6.81 -6.74 8.15
CA ASN A 64 5.60 -6.80 7.35
C ASN A 64 5.55 -8.10 6.54
N THR A 65 4.33 -8.55 6.26
CA THR A 65 4.00 -9.53 5.22
C THR A 65 2.75 -9.01 4.54
N MET A 66 2.93 -8.39 3.37
CA MET A 66 1.86 -7.85 2.55
C MET A 66 1.71 -8.71 1.30
N THR A 67 0.49 -9.10 1.00
CA THR A 67 0.18 -9.91 -0.17
C THR A 67 -0.89 -9.28 -1.05
N PHE A 68 -0.84 -9.56 -2.34
CA PHE A 68 -1.99 -9.40 -3.23
C PHE A 68 -2.28 -10.73 -3.92
N ILE A 69 -3.55 -11.01 -4.16
CA ILE A 69 -4.03 -12.07 -5.06
C ILE A 69 -4.84 -11.35 -6.13
N GLY A 70 -4.35 -11.36 -7.37
CA GLY A 70 -4.85 -10.56 -8.48
C GLY A 70 -4.21 -9.17 -8.55
N ALA A 71 -3.95 -8.69 -9.78
CA ALA A 71 -3.49 -7.31 -9.98
C ALA A 71 -4.58 -6.28 -9.62
N THR A 72 -4.18 -5.19 -9.00
CA THR A 72 -5.09 -4.19 -8.43
C THR A 72 -5.76 -3.30 -9.47
N GLY A 73 -5.14 -3.14 -10.63
CA GLY A 73 -5.56 -2.19 -11.66
C GLY A 73 -5.32 -0.73 -11.28
N THR A 74 -4.39 -0.46 -10.36
CA THR A 74 -4.13 0.88 -9.82
C THR A 74 -2.72 1.37 -10.15
N THR A 75 -2.52 2.68 -10.15
CA THR A 75 -1.19 3.27 -10.44
C THR A 75 -0.20 3.03 -9.29
N CYS A 76 -0.63 3.07 -8.04
CA CYS A 76 0.24 2.86 -6.88
C CYS A 76 0.70 1.41 -6.73
N PHE A 77 -0.18 0.42 -6.96
CA PHE A 77 0.08 -0.94 -6.48
C PHE A 77 0.51 -1.95 -7.55
N ASP A 78 0.26 -1.70 -8.83
CA ASP A 78 0.62 -2.66 -9.87
C ASP A 78 2.07 -2.47 -10.35
N ASP A 79 2.94 -3.44 -10.04
CA ASP A 79 4.22 -3.65 -10.73
C ASP A 79 4.05 -4.64 -11.89
N ASP A 80 3.77 -4.10 -13.09
CA ASP A 80 3.46 -4.90 -14.28
C ASP A 80 4.62 -5.80 -14.75
N ARG A 81 5.84 -5.60 -14.24
CA ARG A 81 7.04 -6.37 -14.65
C ARG A 81 7.07 -7.78 -14.07
N ILE A 82 6.43 -7.97 -12.93
CA ILE A 82 6.34 -9.24 -12.20
C ILE A 82 4.93 -9.83 -12.31
N ALA A 83 4.12 -9.32 -13.23
CA ALA A 83 2.78 -9.84 -13.48
C ALA A 83 2.86 -11.25 -14.10
N ALA A 84 1.95 -12.12 -13.67
CA ALA A 84 1.74 -13.42 -14.29
C ALA A 84 1.26 -13.27 -15.76
N PRO A 85 1.38 -14.32 -16.60
CA PRO A 85 0.89 -14.30 -17.98
C PRO A 85 -0.58 -13.87 -18.10
N ASP A 86 -1.40 -14.27 -17.12
CA ASP A 86 -2.70 -13.66 -16.86
C ASP A 86 -2.60 -12.77 -15.61
N ALA A 87 -2.66 -11.45 -15.79
CA ALA A 87 -2.51 -10.47 -14.72
C ALA A 87 -3.56 -10.61 -13.60
N ARG A 88 -4.68 -11.30 -13.89
CA ARG A 88 -5.71 -11.62 -12.89
C ARG A 88 -5.26 -12.71 -11.92
N ASN A 89 -4.26 -13.50 -12.31
CA ASN A 89 -3.62 -14.52 -11.49
C ASN A 89 -2.31 -14.03 -10.86
N THR A 90 -1.91 -12.78 -11.05
CA THR A 90 -0.71 -12.26 -10.37
C THR A 90 -0.92 -12.30 -8.86
N ALA A 91 -0.12 -13.08 -8.15
CA ALA A 91 -0.03 -13.03 -6.70
C ALA A 91 1.30 -12.35 -6.32
N LEU A 92 1.27 -11.48 -5.31
CA LEU A 92 2.44 -10.73 -4.85
C LEU A 92 2.69 -11.04 -3.39
N VAL A 93 3.97 -11.14 -3.00
CA VAL A 93 4.41 -11.09 -1.62
C VAL A 93 5.48 -10.02 -1.46
N LEU A 94 5.31 -9.16 -0.47
CA LEU A 94 6.37 -8.37 0.15
C LEU A 94 6.48 -8.79 1.62
N SER A 95 7.65 -9.27 2.04
CA SER A 95 7.96 -9.46 3.45
C SER A 95 9.32 -8.87 3.78
N ALA A 96 9.43 -8.04 4.81
CA ALA A 96 10.68 -7.36 5.12
C ALA A 96 10.82 -6.93 6.58
N THR A 97 12.07 -6.66 6.98
CA THR A 97 12.43 -5.90 8.18
C THR A 97 13.43 -4.78 7.84
N ALA A 98 13.78 -3.96 8.84
CA ALA A 98 14.85 -2.97 8.71
C ALA A 98 16.26 -3.59 8.78
N HIS A 99 16.39 -4.86 9.18
CA HIS A 99 17.69 -5.48 9.43
C HIS A 99 18.33 -6.04 8.14
N ALA A 100 19.63 -5.81 7.97
CA ALA A 100 20.48 -6.42 6.93
C ALA A 100 19.85 -6.40 5.52
N ASP A 101 19.71 -7.54 4.88
CA ASP A 101 19.05 -7.79 3.59
C ASP A 101 17.75 -8.61 3.77
N GLN A 102 17.12 -8.53 4.94
CA GLN A 102 15.86 -9.21 5.24
C GLN A 102 14.70 -8.56 4.47
N HIS A 103 14.56 -8.99 3.22
CA HIS A 103 13.65 -8.42 2.25
C HIS A 103 13.33 -9.47 1.18
N HIS A 104 12.05 -9.79 1.05
CA HIS A 104 11.49 -10.65 0.03
C HIS A 104 10.44 -9.86 -0.74
N HIS A 105 10.58 -9.76 -2.06
CA HIS A 105 9.60 -9.17 -2.94
C HIS A 105 9.52 -9.99 -4.23
N ALA A 106 8.42 -10.73 -4.39
CA ALA A 106 8.25 -11.66 -5.49
C ALA A 106 6.80 -11.69 -6.01
N GLY A 107 6.68 -11.88 -7.32
CA GLY A 107 5.43 -12.21 -7.99
C GLY A 107 5.36 -13.71 -8.27
N TYR A 108 4.16 -14.26 -8.21
CA TYR A 108 3.83 -15.66 -8.44
C TYR A 108 2.62 -15.74 -9.39
N ASP A 109 2.52 -16.80 -10.18
CA ASP A 109 1.29 -17.14 -10.88
C ASP A 109 0.39 -17.98 -9.98
N ALA A 110 -0.72 -17.37 -9.54
CA ALA A 110 -1.70 -18.01 -8.67
C ALA A 110 -2.30 -19.30 -9.25
N ALA A 111 -2.25 -19.51 -10.57
CA ALA A 111 -2.79 -20.71 -11.20
C ALA A 111 -1.82 -21.90 -11.18
N THR A 112 -0.52 -21.67 -11.02
CA THR A 112 0.49 -22.73 -11.14
C THR A 112 1.44 -22.83 -9.96
N GLU A 113 1.63 -21.76 -9.20
CA GLU A 113 2.62 -21.66 -8.12
C GLU A 113 1.97 -21.45 -6.74
N CYS A 114 0.67 -21.21 -6.66
CA CYS A 114 -0.02 -20.95 -5.40
C CYS A 114 -1.14 -21.95 -5.12
N SER A 115 -1.56 -22.00 -3.86
CA SER A 115 -2.75 -22.73 -3.43
C SER A 115 -3.62 -21.82 -2.57
N PHE A 116 -4.81 -21.46 -3.06
CA PHE A 116 -5.75 -20.55 -2.42
C PHE A 116 -7.13 -21.19 -2.26
N PRO A 117 -7.27 -22.22 -1.38
CA PRO A 117 -8.57 -22.81 -1.11
C PRO A 117 -9.50 -21.80 -0.40
N ASP A 118 -10.81 -22.04 -0.48
CA ASP A 118 -11.79 -21.23 0.26
C ASP A 118 -11.68 -21.40 1.79
N THR A 119 -11.08 -22.51 2.23
CA THR A 119 -10.84 -22.86 3.64
C THR A 119 -9.48 -23.53 3.78
N GLY A 120 -8.73 -23.21 4.84
CA GLY A 120 -7.40 -23.75 5.11
C GLY A 120 -6.25 -22.82 4.66
N PRO A 121 -5.01 -23.32 4.65
CA PRO A 121 -3.82 -22.51 4.40
C PRO A 121 -3.78 -21.96 2.97
N LEU A 122 -3.50 -20.65 2.88
CA LEU A 122 -3.15 -19.95 1.66
C LEU A 122 -1.63 -20.04 1.46
N ARG A 123 -1.16 -20.41 0.27
CA ARG A 123 0.26 -20.62 -0.03
C ARG A 123 0.71 -19.84 -1.26
N TRP A 124 1.81 -19.11 -1.14
CA TRP A 124 2.52 -18.46 -2.24
C TRP A 124 3.84 -19.18 -2.47
N GLY A 125 3.86 -20.09 -3.46
CA GLY A 125 4.99 -20.98 -3.68
C GLY A 125 5.33 -21.78 -2.41
N ASP A 126 6.63 -22.00 -2.24
CA ASP A 126 7.20 -22.60 -1.03
C ASP A 126 7.61 -21.55 0.02
N ASP A 127 7.47 -20.25 -0.31
CA ASP A 127 8.02 -19.15 0.48
C ASP A 127 7.10 -18.71 1.62
N LEU A 128 5.78 -18.73 1.43
CA LEU A 128 4.83 -18.15 2.40
C LEU A 128 3.57 -19.01 2.55
N THR A 129 3.20 -19.27 3.79
CA THR A 129 1.89 -19.81 4.19
C THR A 129 1.18 -18.82 5.12
N VAL A 130 -0.10 -18.55 4.85
CA VAL A 130 -0.98 -17.75 5.70
C VAL A 130 -2.24 -18.56 6.01
N GLU A 131 -2.52 -18.78 7.28
CA GLU A 131 -3.72 -19.46 7.77
C GLU A 131 -4.57 -18.45 8.52
N VAL A 132 -5.83 -18.27 8.10
CA VAL A 132 -6.76 -17.34 8.72
C VAL A 132 -7.99 -18.10 9.21
N GLU A 133 -8.06 -18.30 10.52
CA GLU A 133 -9.19 -18.90 11.23
C GLU A 133 -9.55 -18.00 12.41
N LEU A 134 -10.17 -16.86 12.11
CA LEU A 134 -10.41 -15.81 13.12
C LEU A 134 -11.07 -16.36 14.39
N PRO A 135 -10.56 -16.02 15.58
CA PRO A 135 -9.59 -14.95 15.81
C PRO A 135 -8.12 -15.34 15.61
N HIS A 136 -7.80 -16.59 15.26
CA HIS A 136 -6.43 -17.07 15.16
C HIS A 136 -5.88 -16.93 13.73
N VAL A 137 -4.68 -16.35 13.62
CA VAL A 137 -3.97 -16.20 12.34
C VAL A 137 -2.56 -16.69 12.50
N ARG A 138 -2.09 -17.52 11.57
CA ARG A 138 -0.70 -17.98 11.50
C ARG A 138 -0.05 -17.54 10.19
N VAL A 139 1.17 -17.04 10.29
CA VAL A 139 2.01 -16.70 9.13
C VAL A 139 3.33 -17.42 9.27
N ALA A 140 3.68 -18.23 8.27
CA ALA A 140 4.97 -18.88 8.20
C ALA A 140 5.65 -18.51 6.87
N GLY A 141 6.75 -17.77 6.95
CA GLY A 141 7.55 -17.33 5.81
C GLY A 141 8.96 -17.94 5.87
N ARG A 142 9.45 -18.45 4.74
CA ARG A 142 10.81 -18.95 4.57
C ARG A 142 11.40 -18.31 3.33
N TYR A 143 12.21 -17.28 3.52
CA TYR A 143 12.79 -16.51 2.45
C TYR A 143 14.29 -16.75 2.35
N ALA A 144 14.90 -16.28 1.27
CA ALA A 144 16.33 -16.47 1.04
C ALA A 144 17.22 -15.97 2.19
N THR A 145 16.82 -14.90 2.88
CA THR A 145 17.64 -14.22 3.89
C THR A 145 17.09 -14.31 5.32
N PHE A 146 15.85 -14.76 5.51
CA PHE A 146 15.24 -14.86 6.84
C PHE A 146 13.99 -15.75 6.83
N GLU A 147 13.64 -16.24 8.02
CA GLU A 147 12.37 -16.95 8.25
C GLU A 147 11.56 -16.23 9.33
N VAL A 148 10.25 -16.34 9.22
CA VAL A 148 9.29 -15.83 10.21
C VAL A 148 8.25 -16.89 10.51
N ASP A 149 7.90 -16.99 11.79
CA ASP A 149 6.75 -17.75 12.26
C ASP A 149 5.98 -16.84 13.22
N VAL A 150 4.76 -16.47 12.87
CA VAL A 150 3.95 -15.48 13.59
C VAL A 150 2.60 -16.08 13.91
N GLU A 151 2.22 -16.03 15.18
CA GLU A 151 0.88 -16.34 15.66
C GLU A 151 0.23 -15.05 16.14
N LEU A 152 -0.94 -14.72 15.60
CA LEU A 152 -1.73 -13.56 16.01
C LEU A 152 -3.10 -14.01 16.52
N THR A 153 -3.62 -13.27 17.50
CA THR A 153 -5.01 -13.40 17.95
C THR A 153 -5.71 -12.07 17.73
N THR A 154 -6.54 -11.95 16.70
CA THR A 154 -7.27 -10.72 16.40
C THR A 154 -8.29 -10.40 17.48
N THR A 155 -8.41 -9.14 17.86
CA THR A 155 -9.55 -8.63 18.63
C THR A 155 -10.70 -8.27 17.68
N ASP A 156 -11.82 -7.85 18.24
CA ASP A 156 -12.95 -7.29 17.50
C ASP A 156 -12.76 -5.80 17.12
N GLN A 157 -11.61 -5.20 17.43
CA GLN A 157 -11.33 -3.80 17.16
C GLN A 157 -10.91 -3.62 15.70
N ALA A 158 -11.87 -3.24 14.86
CA ALA A 158 -11.68 -3.01 13.44
C ALA A 158 -11.45 -1.54 13.11
N SER A 159 -10.48 -1.29 12.24
CA SER A 159 -10.29 -0.02 11.53
C SER A 159 -10.62 -0.25 10.06
N TRP A 160 -11.76 0.26 9.61
CA TRP A 160 -12.14 0.24 8.21
C TRP A 160 -11.50 1.42 7.49
N PHE A 161 -10.62 1.15 6.52
CA PHE A 161 -10.11 2.19 5.62
C PHE A 161 -11.11 2.51 4.51
N VAL A 162 -11.87 1.49 4.09
CA VAL A 162 -13.00 1.60 3.14
C VAL A 162 -14.01 0.53 3.50
N ARG A 163 -15.30 0.90 3.57
CA ARG A 163 -16.40 -0.05 3.72
C ARG A 163 -17.52 0.30 2.75
N SER A 164 -17.53 -0.37 1.59
CA SER A 164 -18.43 -0.03 0.49
C SER A 164 -18.82 -1.27 -0.33
N PRO A 165 -19.86 -1.19 -1.20
CA PRO A 165 -20.28 -2.36 -1.99
C PRO A 165 -19.22 -2.92 -2.95
N ALA A 166 -18.26 -2.09 -3.38
CA ALA A 166 -17.24 -2.45 -4.36
C ALA A 166 -15.83 -2.60 -3.76
N TYR A 167 -15.63 -2.19 -2.51
CA TYR A 167 -14.35 -2.27 -1.82
C TYR A 167 -14.55 -2.39 -0.31
N ASP A 168 -14.02 -3.47 0.25
CA ASP A 168 -13.81 -3.65 1.69
C ASP A 168 -12.31 -3.60 1.95
N HIS A 169 -11.89 -2.77 2.92
CA HIS A 169 -10.53 -2.76 3.46
C HIS A 169 -10.59 -2.53 4.95
N VAL A 170 -10.20 -3.55 5.72
CA VAL A 170 -10.27 -3.57 7.17
C VAL A 170 -8.94 -4.02 7.75
N SER A 171 -8.64 -3.48 8.91
CA SER A 171 -7.49 -3.81 9.73
C SER A 171 -7.99 -4.21 11.11
N LEU A 172 -7.56 -5.35 11.63
CA LEU A 172 -7.90 -5.85 12.97
C LEU A 172 -6.68 -5.71 13.88
N LEU A 173 -6.89 -5.18 15.08
CA LEU A 173 -5.86 -5.17 16.12
C LEU A 173 -5.55 -6.62 16.53
N ALA A 174 -4.28 -6.98 16.62
CA ALA A 174 -3.92 -8.36 16.92
C ALA A 174 -2.63 -8.45 17.75
N PRO A 175 -2.71 -8.78 19.04
CA PRO A 175 -1.56 -9.26 19.80
C PRO A 175 -0.91 -10.45 19.10
N TYR A 176 0.42 -10.50 19.14
CA TYR A 176 1.18 -11.55 18.47
C TYR A 176 2.27 -12.16 19.35
N ARG A 177 2.63 -13.39 19.01
CA ARG A 177 3.92 -14.01 19.31
C ARG A 177 4.59 -14.37 17.99
N ALA A 178 5.89 -14.15 17.89
CA ALA A 178 6.63 -14.42 16.68
C ALA A 178 8.03 -14.94 16.95
N THR A 179 8.56 -15.69 16.00
CA THR A 179 9.95 -16.09 15.93
C THR A 179 10.53 -15.61 14.61
N LEU A 180 11.63 -14.85 14.66
CA LEU A 180 12.38 -14.45 13.50
C LEU A 180 13.72 -15.18 13.48
N ARG A 181 14.06 -15.81 12.36
CA ARG A 181 15.34 -16.50 12.16
C ARG A 181 16.17 -15.85 11.06
N HIS A 182 17.47 -15.72 11.29
CA HIS A 182 18.45 -15.29 10.29
C HIS A 182 19.77 -16.03 10.53
N GLY A 183 20.11 -16.91 9.60
CA GLY A 183 21.24 -17.84 9.77
C GLY A 183 21.03 -18.72 11.01
N ALA A 184 22.01 -18.72 11.92
CA ALA A 184 21.92 -19.44 13.20
C ALA A 184 21.22 -18.65 14.32
N THR A 185 20.82 -17.40 14.07
CA THR A 185 20.20 -16.55 15.10
C THR A 185 18.69 -16.71 15.05
N GLU A 186 18.10 -16.97 16.22
CA GLU A 186 16.65 -17.01 16.43
C GLU A 186 16.28 -15.97 17.49
N GLN A 187 15.22 -15.19 17.24
CA GLN A 187 14.69 -14.23 18.18
C GLN A 187 13.19 -14.40 18.35
N ALA A 188 12.77 -14.63 19.61
CA ALA A 188 11.38 -14.57 20.00
C ALA A 188 10.95 -13.11 20.21
N LEU A 189 9.74 -12.81 19.77
CA LEU A 189 9.12 -11.49 19.77
C LEU A 189 7.67 -11.62 20.25
N GLU A 190 7.18 -10.60 20.94
CA GLU A 190 5.77 -10.46 21.26
C GLU A 190 5.41 -8.98 21.28
N GLY A 191 4.14 -8.68 21.04
CA GLY A 191 3.67 -7.30 21.05
C GLY A 191 2.31 -7.13 20.41
N LEU A 192 2.06 -5.92 19.94
CA LEU A 192 0.82 -5.52 19.31
C LEU A 192 1.04 -5.30 17.81
N GLY A 193 0.33 -6.09 17.01
CA GLY A 193 0.41 -6.08 15.55
C GLY A 193 -0.97 -5.87 14.93
N THR A 194 -1.04 -6.18 13.64
CA THR A 194 -2.23 -5.96 12.84
C THR A 194 -2.41 -7.10 11.84
N VAL A 195 -3.66 -7.54 11.66
CA VAL A 195 -4.08 -8.37 10.52
C VAL A 195 -5.01 -7.54 9.64
N GLU A 196 -4.67 -7.38 8.37
CA GLU A 196 -5.43 -6.61 7.40
C GLU A 196 -5.98 -7.51 6.30
N TYR A 197 -7.16 -7.13 5.84
CA TYR A 197 -7.80 -7.75 4.69
C TYR A 197 -8.43 -6.70 3.81
N ALA A 198 -8.25 -6.86 2.51
CA ALA A 198 -9.02 -6.14 1.52
C ALA A 198 -9.54 -7.05 0.41
N ARG A 199 -10.67 -6.65 -0.17
CA ARG A 199 -11.17 -7.17 -1.44
C ARG A 199 -11.81 -6.06 -2.23
N CYS A 200 -11.54 -6.01 -3.53
CA CYS A 200 -12.01 -4.91 -4.34
C CYS A 200 -12.39 -5.35 -5.74
N PHE A 201 -13.42 -4.72 -6.28
CA PHE A 201 -13.68 -4.74 -7.71
C PHE A 201 -12.66 -3.85 -8.42
N SER A 202 -12.11 -4.33 -9.54
CA SER A 202 -11.18 -3.57 -10.37
C SER A 202 -11.44 -3.83 -11.85
N PRO A 203 -11.24 -2.84 -12.75
CA PRO A 203 -11.29 -3.06 -14.19
C PRO A 203 -10.32 -4.15 -14.68
N GLN A 204 -9.28 -4.46 -13.89
CA GLN A 204 -8.33 -5.53 -14.20
C GLN A 204 -9.01 -6.92 -14.29
N ALA A 205 -10.12 -7.16 -13.58
CA ALA A 205 -10.88 -8.41 -13.70
C ALA A 205 -11.39 -8.70 -15.12
N LEU A 206 -11.56 -7.66 -15.93
CA LEU A 206 -12.10 -7.75 -17.29
C LEU A 206 -11.01 -8.02 -18.35
N ARG A 207 -9.72 -8.01 -17.97
CA ARG A 207 -8.61 -8.08 -18.91
C ARG A 207 -7.50 -9.00 -18.40
N ARG A 208 -7.07 -9.95 -19.24
CA ARG A 208 -5.96 -10.86 -18.91
C ARG A 208 -4.59 -10.20 -18.89
N ARG A 209 -4.41 -9.14 -19.69
CA ARG A 209 -3.16 -8.37 -19.72
C ARG A 209 -3.22 -7.25 -18.70
N PRO A 210 -2.09 -6.80 -18.13
CA PRO A 210 -2.05 -5.60 -17.31
C PRO A 210 -2.73 -4.43 -18.02
N LEU A 211 -3.47 -3.63 -17.25
CA LEU A 211 -4.07 -2.41 -17.77
C LEU A 211 -2.95 -1.44 -18.18
N PRO A 212 -3.03 -0.83 -19.39
CA PRO A 212 -2.11 0.24 -19.73
C PRO A 212 -2.29 1.41 -18.77
N GLY A 213 -1.25 2.19 -18.51
CA GLY A 213 -1.27 3.24 -17.49
C GLY A 213 -2.41 4.26 -17.63
N TRP A 214 -2.89 4.53 -18.84
CA TRP A 214 -4.04 5.43 -19.05
C TRP A 214 -5.38 4.86 -18.57
N ALA A 215 -5.49 3.53 -18.43
CA ALA A 215 -6.68 2.79 -18.00
C ALA A 215 -6.60 2.36 -16.53
N LYS A 216 -5.45 2.51 -15.86
CA LYS A 216 -5.31 2.24 -14.42
C LYS A 216 -6.11 3.27 -13.61
N LEU A 217 -6.66 2.82 -12.50
CA LEU A 217 -7.29 3.71 -11.52
C LEU A 217 -6.23 4.69 -10.99
N PRO A 218 -6.56 5.99 -10.87
CA PRO A 218 -5.59 7.07 -10.69
C PRO A 218 -5.12 7.22 -9.24
N PHE A 219 -5.17 6.18 -8.42
CA PHE A 219 -4.56 6.17 -7.09
C PHE A 219 -3.05 6.31 -7.26
N ASP A 220 -2.54 7.50 -6.98
CA ASP A 220 -1.19 7.95 -7.31
C ASP A 220 -0.40 8.42 -6.09
N PHE A 221 -1.02 8.38 -4.91
CA PHE A 221 -0.38 8.59 -3.63
C PHE A 221 -0.99 7.69 -2.57
N PHE A 222 -0.13 7.00 -1.82
CA PHE A 222 -0.51 6.19 -0.68
C PHE A 222 0.56 6.33 0.40
N THR A 223 0.11 6.59 1.62
CA THR A 223 0.94 6.50 2.80
C THR A 223 0.13 5.89 3.93
N TYR A 224 0.72 4.93 4.62
CA TYR A 224 0.13 4.26 5.78
C TYR A 224 1.17 4.09 6.87
N GLN A 225 0.78 4.36 8.11
CA GLN A 225 1.64 4.20 9.28
C GLN A 225 0.92 3.47 10.40
N ILE A 226 1.70 2.69 11.15
CA ILE A 226 1.27 1.98 12.34
C ILE A 226 2.20 2.35 13.48
N VAL A 227 1.62 2.80 14.58
CA VAL A 227 2.33 3.18 15.81
C VAL A 227 1.65 2.53 17.00
N ASN A 228 2.41 1.80 17.80
CA ASN A 228 1.96 1.42 19.14
C ASN A 228 2.34 2.56 20.09
N LEU A 229 1.34 3.19 20.73
CA LEU A 229 1.59 4.26 21.71
C LEU A 229 2.03 3.70 23.07
N ASP A 230 1.60 2.48 23.35
CA ASP A 230 1.91 1.66 24.53
C ASP A 230 1.54 0.20 24.22
N PRO A 231 1.72 -0.75 25.16
CA PRO A 231 1.42 -2.16 24.91
C PRO A 231 -0.02 -2.48 24.51
N ASP A 232 -0.97 -1.57 24.75
CA ASP A 232 -2.40 -1.82 24.55
C ASP A 232 -3.06 -0.91 23.50
N THR A 233 -2.43 0.22 23.15
CA THR A 233 -3.00 1.25 22.27
C THR A 233 -2.24 1.37 20.96
N GLN A 234 -2.95 1.26 19.84
CA GLN A 234 -2.39 1.39 18.51
C GLN A 234 -3.08 2.50 17.72
N VAL A 235 -2.27 3.24 16.96
CA VAL A 235 -2.70 4.30 16.05
C VAL A 235 -2.35 3.94 14.62
N LEU A 236 -3.33 4.09 13.74
CA LEU A 236 -3.21 3.90 12.30
C LEU A 236 -3.40 5.24 11.61
N LEU A 237 -2.44 5.65 10.77
CA LEU A 237 -2.50 6.94 10.05
C LEU A 237 -2.44 6.68 8.55
N THR A 238 -3.45 7.12 7.80
CA THR A 238 -3.58 6.80 6.38
C THR A 238 -3.87 8.06 5.57
N ASP A 239 -3.16 8.26 4.45
CA ASP A 239 -3.52 9.26 3.42
C ASP A 239 -3.40 8.63 2.03
N VAL A 240 -4.54 8.50 1.34
CA VAL A 240 -4.67 7.96 0.00
C VAL A 240 -5.25 9.05 -0.89
N ARG A 241 -4.59 9.31 -2.01
CA ARG A 241 -5.06 10.28 -3.00
C ARG A 241 -5.17 9.64 -4.38
N ALA A 242 -6.12 10.13 -5.15
CA ALA A 242 -6.34 9.71 -6.52
C ALA A 242 -6.55 10.93 -7.40
N GLY A 243 -5.64 11.16 -8.36
CA GLY A 243 -5.75 12.24 -9.33
C GLY A 243 -5.97 13.62 -8.71
N GLY A 244 -5.25 13.91 -7.62
CA GLY A 244 -5.35 15.17 -6.87
C GLY A 244 -6.47 15.23 -5.82
N ALA A 245 -7.39 14.26 -5.78
CA ALA A 245 -8.44 14.17 -4.75
C ALA A 245 -8.00 13.31 -3.56
N THR A 246 -8.37 13.68 -2.34
CA THR A 246 -8.19 12.82 -1.15
C THR A 246 -9.29 11.75 -1.15
N ALA A 247 -8.89 10.48 -1.29
CA ALA A 247 -9.79 9.32 -1.21
C ALA A 247 -9.95 8.82 0.24
N CYS A 248 -8.88 8.88 1.02
CA CYS A 248 -8.91 8.56 2.45
C CYS A 248 -7.89 9.45 3.14
N ARG A 249 -8.27 10.13 4.22
CA ARG A 249 -7.32 10.68 5.18
C ARG A 249 -7.93 10.55 6.55
N LEU A 250 -7.45 9.57 7.30
CA LEU A 250 -8.03 9.19 8.58
C LEU A 250 -6.93 8.82 9.56
N VAL A 251 -7.24 9.00 10.84
CA VAL A 251 -6.50 8.39 11.94
C VAL A 251 -7.44 7.50 12.73
N HIS A 252 -7.06 6.25 12.94
CA HIS A 252 -7.76 5.34 13.84
C HIS A 252 -6.95 5.15 15.11
N VAL A 253 -7.63 5.07 16.25
CA VAL A 253 -7.04 4.71 17.55
C VAL A 253 -7.82 3.53 18.10
N ARG A 254 -7.13 2.45 18.46
CA ARG A 254 -7.75 1.20 18.92
C ARG A 254 -6.99 0.60 20.09
N THR A 255 -7.70 -0.06 20.99
CA THR A 255 -7.13 -0.60 22.23
C THR A 255 -7.49 -2.07 22.46
N ARG A 256 -6.59 -2.87 23.05
CA ARG A 256 -6.77 -4.34 23.24
C ARG A 256 -8.00 -4.73 24.08
N GLY A 257 -8.53 -3.83 24.91
CA GLY A 257 -9.68 -4.10 25.80
C GLY A 257 -10.69 -2.97 25.89
N GLY A 258 -10.78 -2.10 24.88
CA GLY A 258 -11.52 -0.85 25.01
C GLY A 258 -12.19 -0.38 23.71
N THR A 259 -11.89 0.86 23.34
CA THR A 259 -12.57 1.64 22.31
C THR A 259 -11.80 1.61 20.99
N ALA A 260 -12.56 1.68 19.90
CA ALA A 260 -12.07 2.07 18.59
C ALA A 260 -12.61 3.46 18.27
N GLU A 261 -11.71 4.36 17.88
CA GLU A 261 -12.00 5.75 17.53
C GLU A 261 -11.46 6.02 16.12
N VAL A 262 -12.13 6.90 15.41
CA VAL A 262 -11.74 7.32 14.06
C VAL A 262 -11.92 8.83 13.92
N TYR A 263 -10.92 9.48 13.37
CA TYR A 263 -10.89 10.92 13.18
C TYR A 263 -10.62 11.27 11.72
N ASP A 264 -11.31 12.31 11.24
CA ASP A 264 -11.26 12.79 9.86
C ASP A 264 -10.82 14.27 9.71
N ASP A 265 -10.80 15.06 10.79
CA ASP A 265 -10.04 16.32 10.85
C ASP A 265 -8.55 16.04 11.07
N VAL A 266 -7.92 15.63 9.97
CA VAL A 266 -6.55 15.13 9.94
C VAL A 266 -5.73 15.90 8.91
N ARG A 267 -4.55 16.37 9.34
CA ARG A 267 -3.52 16.95 8.47
C ARG A 267 -2.30 16.02 8.42
N PHE A 268 -1.84 15.77 7.20
CA PHE A 268 -0.57 15.11 6.93
C PHE A 268 0.33 16.03 6.11
N GLU A 269 1.61 16.09 6.49
CA GLU A 269 2.62 16.88 5.80
C GLU A 269 3.97 16.16 5.79
N VAL A 270 4.64 16.16 4.64
CA VAL A 270 6.07 15.85 4.57
C VAL A 270 6.82 17.16 4.77
N THR A 271 7.49 17.28 5.92
CA THR A 271 8.19 18.51 6.34
C THR A 271 9.61 18.56 5.79
N GLU A 272 10.19 17.41 5.47
CA GLU A 272 11.50 17.31 4.82
C GLU A 272 11.52 16.08 3.88
N TRP A 273 11.99 16.26 2.66
CA TRP A 273 12.19 15.18 1.70
C TRP A 273 13.61 14.63 1.81
N ASP A 274 13.79 13.34 1.54
CA ASP A 274 15.13 12.79 1.31
C ASP A 274 15.78 13.51 0.11
N PRO A 275 17.01 14.03 0.23
CA PRO A 275 17.68 14.74 -0.86
C PRO A 275 17.86 13.87 -2.12
N GLU A 276 17.97 12.55 -1.94
CA GLU A 276 18.12 11.61 -3.05
C GLU A 276 16.83 10.79 -3.25
N PRO A 277 16.16 10.91 -4.42
CA PRO A 277 15.04 10.05 -4.74
C PRO A 277 15.45 8.58 -4.72
N ARG A 278 14.60 7.74 -4.13
CA ARG A 278 14.78 6.28 -4.21
C ARG A 278 14.44 5.82 -5.61
N ARG A 279 15.11 4.77 -6.08
CA ARG A 279 14.87 4.17 -7.39
C ARG A 279 14.26 2.80 -7.21
N ASP A 280 13.21 2.54 -7.98
CA ASP A 280 12.67 1.19 -8.05
C ASP A 280 13.58 0.28 -8.91
N PRO A 281 13.33 -1.03 -8.98
CA PRO A 281 14.14 -1.93 -9.81
C PRO A 281 14.07 -1.65 -11.32
N ALA A 282 13.14 -0.80 -11.78
CA ALA A 282 13.09 -0.30 -13.15
C ALA A 282 13.83 1.04 -13.32
N GLY A 283 14.48 1.54 -12.26
CA GLY A 283 15.23 2.81 -12.23
C GLY A 283 14.34 4.05 -12.12
N ARG A 284 13.03 3.93 -11.95
CA ARG A 284 12.11 5.06 -11.82
C ARG A 284 12.34 5.74 -10.47
N PRO A 285 12.56 7.08 -10.44
CA PRO A 285 12.76 7.79 -9.19
C PRO A 285 11.42 8.00 -8.45
N MET A 286 11.45 7.92 -7.14
CA MET A 286 10.37 8.28 -6.23
C MET A 286 10.93 9.09 -5.07
N ARG A 287 10.32 10.24 -4.81
CA ARG A 287 10.63 11.01 -3.59
C ARG A 287 10.06 10.29 -2.37
N VAL A 288 10.83 10.25 -1.29
CA VAL A 288 10.44 9.63 -0.03
C VAL A 288 10.64 10.63 1.12
N PRO A 289 9.83 10.59 2.18
CA PRO A 289 9.95 11.52 3.29
C PRO A 289 11.23 11.25 4.08
N ARG A 290 11.92 12.31 4.49
CA ARG A 290 12.89 12.23 5.58
C ARG A 290 12.21 12.57 6.90
N ARG A 291 11.36 13.60 6.90
CA ARG A 291 10.53 13.98 8.04
C ARG A 291 9.09 14.22 7.63
N MET A 292 8.19 13.85 8.52
CA MET A 292 6.75 14.00 8.32
C MET A 292 6.04 14.33 9.62
N SER A 293 4.86 14.93 9.50
CA SER A 293 4.02 15.32 10.63
C SER A 293 2.56 14.96 10.38
N TRP A 294 1.91 14.49 11.44
CA TRP A 294 0.47 14.30 11.51
C TRP A 294 -0.12 15.16 12.62
N THR A 295 -1.26 15.77 12.35
CA THR A 295 -2.06 16.49 13.34
C THR A 295 -3.50 16.04 13.22
N VAL A 296 -4.13 15.74 14.35
CA VAL A 296 -5.53 15.33 14.46
C VAL A 296 -6.24 16.25 15.42
N ARG A 297 -7.43 16.70 15.02
CA ARG A 297 -8.33 17.46 15.89
C ARG A 297 -9.65 16.74 16.10
N ASP A 298 -10.25 17.01 17.25
CA ASP A 298 -11.61 16.65 17.57
C ASP A 298 -12.29 17.83 18.27
N GLY A 299 -13.47 18.23 17.80
CA GLY A 299 -14.16 19.44 18.28
C GLY A 299 -13.32 20.73 18.22
N GLY A 300 -12.31 20.79 17.32
CA GLY A 300 -11.37 21.92 17.20
C GLY A 300 -10.15 21.86 18.14
N ALA A 301 -10.13 20.92 19.10
CA ALA A 301 -8.97 20.69 19.97
C ALA A 301 -7.98 19.73 19.30
N GLU A 302 -6.68 20.01 19.38
CA GLU A 302 -5.65 19.06 18.94
C GLU A 302 -5.55 17.91 19.95
N ILE A 303 -5.80 16.69 19.48
CA ILE A 303 -5.77 15.48 20.30
C ILE A 303 -4.54 14.62 20.02
N LEU A 304 -4.00 14.70 18.79
CA LEU A 304 -2.80 13.99 18.38
C LEU A 304 -1.91 14.89 17.55
N ARG A 305 -0.63 14.94 17.92
CA ARG A 305 0.44 15.43 17.07
C ARG A 305 1.54 14.38 17.01
N LEU A 306 1.95 13.98 15.82
CA LEU A 306 3.07 13.05 15.62
C LEU A 306 4.07 13.69 14.68
N ASP A 307 5.31 13.85 15.14
CA ASP A 307 6.44 14.28 14.33
C ASP A 307 7.41 13.09 14.18
N ALA A 308 7.74 12.73 12.93
CA ALA A 308 8.52 11.54 12.60
C ALA A 308 9.76 11.85 11.76
N GLU A 309 10.82 11.08 12.01
CA GLU A 309 12.05 11.04 11.22
C GLU A 309 12.30 9.61 10.74
N VAL A 310 12.28 9.42 9.43
CA VAL A 310 12.53 8.11 8.80
C VAL A 310 14.02 7.82 8.86
N ASP A 311 14.37 6.82 9.65
CA ASP A 311 15.76 6.48 9.99
C ASP A 311 16.12 5.01 9.73
N ALA A 312 15.20 4.26 9.12
CA ALA A 312 15.43 2.90 8.65
C ALA A 312 15.54 2.82 7.12
N PRO A 313 16.14 1.75 6.57
CA PRO A 313 16.22 1.54 5.13
C PRO A 313 14.83 1.42 4.49
N TYR A 314 14.67 2.05 3.33
CA TYR A 314 13.50 1.87 2.46
C TYR A 314 13.59 0.55 1.69
N ARG A 315 12.64 -0.37 1.92
CA ARG A 315 12.52 -1.66 1.24
C ARG A 315 11.48 -1.57 0.13
N TYR A 316 11.87 -1.82 -1.11
CA TYR A 316 10.97 -1.74 -2.26
C TYR A 316 9.96 -2.90 -2.29
N GLY A 317 8.76 -2.66 -2.79
CA GLY A 317 7.80 -3.71 -3.11
C GLY A 317 6.41 -3.48 -2.54
N HIS A 318 6.16 -2.33 -1.90
CA HIS A 318 4.80 -1.95 -1.54
C HIS A 318 4.09 -1.41 -2.77
N GLY A 319 3.65 -2.33 -3.61
CA GLY A 319 3.30 -2.01 -4.98
C GLY A 319 4.50 -1.42 -5.71
N THR A 320 4.36 -0.20 -6.21
CA THR A 320 5.45 0.55 -6.86
C THR A 320 6.29 1.40 -5.90
N GLY A 321 6.06 1.33 -4.60
CA GLY A 321 6.78 2.11 -3.58
C GLY A 321 7.50 1.24 -2.55
N TYR A 322 7.58 1.76 -1.33
CA TYR A 322 8.50 1.27 -0.29
C TYR A 322 7.82 1.09 1.06
N VAL A 323 8.44 0.26 1.89
CA VAL A 323 8.18 0.18 3.33
C VAL A 323 9.43 0.58 4.11
N SER A 324 9.26 1.12 5.30
CA SER A 324 10.36 1.50 6.20
C SER A 324 9.86 1.59 7.66
N ALA A 325 10.74 2.04 8.55
CA ALA A 325 10.41 2.46 9.90
C ALA A 325 10.98 3.85 10.20
N TYR A 326 10.43 4.48 11.22
CA TYR A 326 10.84 5.81 11.66
C TYR A 326 10.85 5.91 13.18
N ARG A 327 11.59 6.87 13.71
CA ARG A 327 11.42 7.34 15.09
C ARG A 327 10.40 8.46 15.12
N HIS A 328 9.62 8.53 16.19
CA HIS A 328 8.65 9.61 16.36
C HIS A 328 8.64 10.19 17.76
N ARG A 329 8.13 11.42 17.83
CA ARG A 329 7.59 12.03 19.04
C ARG A 329 6.11 12.24 18.81
N THR A 330 5.30 11.75 19.74
CA THR A 330 3.84 11.88 19.68
C THR A 330 3.33 12.54 20.94
N THR A 331 2.49 13.55 20.79
CA THR A 331 1.62 14.06 21.85
C THR A 331 0.24 13.46 21.62
N TRP A 332 -0.25 12.65 22.55
CA TRP A 332 -1.59 12.06 22.52
C TRP A 332 -2.36 12.48 23.77
N ARG A 333 -3.46 13.21 23.60
CA ARG A 333 -4.29 13.74 24.70
C ARG A 333 -3.46 14.45 25.80
N GLY A 334 -2.46 15.21 25.36
CA GLY A 334 -1.54 15.96 26.24
C GLY A 334 -0.33 15.18 26.75
N GLU A 335 -0.29 13.86 26.58
CA GLU A 335 0.84 13.03 27.01
C GLU A 335 1.87 12.87 25.90
N GLN A 336 3.15 13.13 26.22
CA GLN A 336 4.24 12.95 25.29
C GLN A 336 4.83 11.54 25.34
N ARG A 337 5.08 10.99 24.15
CA ARG A 337 5.60 9.63 23.94
C ARG A 337 6.62 9.66 22.82
N THR A 338 7.60 8.75 22.86
CA THR A 338 8.54 8.52 21.77
C THR A 338 8.65 7.03 21.50
N GLY A 339 8.88 6.66 20.25
CA GLY A 339 8.90 5.25 19.87
C GLY A 339 9.31 5.04 18.42
N SER A 340 9.04 3.84 17.92
CA SER A 340 9.18 3.48 16.52
C SER A 340 7.82 3.31 15.85
N GLY A 341 7.72 3.74 14.60
CA GLY A 341 6.56 3.47 13.75
C GLY A 341 6.95 2.72 12.48
N TYR A 342 5.98 2.00 11.92
CA TYR A 342 6.05 1.40 10.59
C TYR A 342 5.52 2.37 9.53
N LEU A 343 6.10 2.36 8.33
CA LEU A 343 5.75 3.23 7.21
C LEU A 343 5.60 2.42 5.93
N GLU A 344 4.51 2.67 5.21
CA GLU A 344 4.33 2.35 3.79
C GLU A 344 4.22 3.64 2.99
N TRP A 345 4.87 3.71 1.83
CA TRP A 345 4.98 4.93 1.05
C TRP A 345 4.99 4.69 -0.46
N VAL A 346 4.07 5.34 -1.18
CA VAL A 346 4.01 5.39 -2.64
C VAL A 346 3.67 6.82 -3.09
N ASP A 347 4.52 7.41 -3.94
CA ASP A 347 4.26 8.74 -4.53
C ASP A 347 4.51 8.75 -6.04
N ARG A 348 3.45 8.50 -6.82
CA ARG A 348 3.43 8.46 -8.29
C ARG A 348 2.82 9.71 -8.91
N ARG A 349 2.58 10.77 -8.11
CA ARG A 349 1.96 12.02 -8.56
C ARG A 349 2.80 12.76 -9.62
N GLN A 350 4.12 12.59 -9.60
CA GLN A 350 5.00 13.22 -10.60
C GLN A 350 4.94 12.53 -11.97
N ASP A 351 4.70 11.22 -12.03
CA ASP A 351 4.55 10.51 -13.31
C ASP A 351 3.29 10.94 -14.07
N ALA A 352 2.22 11.31 -13.35
CA ALA A 352 0.99 11.81 -13.94
C ALA A 352 1.22 13.14 -14.70
N ALA A 353 2.08 14.02 -14.16
CA ALA A 353 2.45 15.29 -14.78
C ALA A 353 3.41 15.12 -15.97
N GLY A 354 4.42 14.25 -15.87
CA GLY A 354 5.41 14.01 -16.95
C GLY A 354 4.82 13.38 -18.22
N SER A 355 3.75 12.60 -18.10
CA SER A 355 3.03 12.03 -19.25
C SER A 355 2.32 13.08 -20.13
N ALA A 356 2.02 14.27 -19.60
CA ALA A 356 1.40 15.36 -20.36
C ALA A 356 2.41 16.08 -21.26
N THR A 357 3.66 16.24 -20.79
CA THR A 357 4.71 16.94 -21.53
C THR A 357 5.24 16.10 -22.70
N GLN A 358 5.38 14.79 -22.53
CA GLN A 358 5.83 13.90 -23.63
C GLN A 358 4.77 13.68 -24.72
N ALA A 359 3.48 13.69 -24.36
CA ALA A 359 2.39 13.63 -25.34
C ALA A 359 2.32 14.92 -26.19
N SER A 360 2.53 16.09 -25.57
CA SER A 360 2.61 17.38 -26.28
C SER A 360 3.80 17.47 -27.24
N LEU A 361 4.93 16.81 -26.94
CA LEU A 361 6.11 16.80 -27.80
C LEU A 361 5.94 15.86 -29.00
N ARG A 362 5.21 14.75 -28.85
CA ARG A 362 4.89 13.85 -29.98
C ARG A 362 3.91 14.49 -30.97
N ASP A 363 2.89 15.20 -30.51
CA ASP A 363 1.95 15.90 -31.40
C ASP A 363 2.62 17.04 -32.18
N GLN A 364 3.54 17.79 -31.56
CA GLN A 364 4.31 18.82 -32.26
C GLN A 364 5.29 18.25 -33.30
N SER A 365 5.86 17.06 -33.05
CA SER A 365 6.73 16.39 -34.03
C SER A 365 5.97 15.85 -35.25
N SER A 366 4.67 15.52 -35.10
CA SER A 366 3.83 15.08 -36.23
C SER A 366 3.33 16.24 -37.10
N ALA A 367 3.10 17.42 -36.51
CA ALA A 367 2.70 18.63 -37.23
C ALA A 367 3.86 19.28 -38.00
N ALA A 368 5.10 19.05 -37.57
CA ALA A 368 6.29 19.57 -38.25
C ALA A 368 6.72 18.73 -39.47
N SER A 369 6.21 17.50 -39.64
CA SER A 369 6.57 16.64 -40.78
C SER A 369 5.62 16.76 -41.98
N SER A 370 4.58 17.61 -41.91
CA SER A 370 3.59 17.78 -42.99
C SER A 370 3.76 19.06 -43.83
N SER A 371 4.89 19.77 -43.72
CA SER A 371 5.16 20.99 -44.50
C SER A 371 6.46 20.95 -45.30
N VAL A 372 6.70 19.88 -46.07
CA VAL A 372 7.72 19.89 -47.15
C VAL A 372 7.20 19.12 -48.37
N THR A 373 6.54 19.85 -49.28
CA THR A 373 6.32 19.57 -50.72
C THR A 373 5.44 20.72 -51.21
N THR A 374 5.65 21.46 -52.29
CA THR A 374 6.40 21.33 -53.55
C THR A 374 6.48 22.75 -54.14
N ARG A 375 7.57 23.10 -54.83
CA ARG A 375 7.51 24.00 -56.00
C ARG A 375 8.72 23.77 -56.90
N ASP A 376 8.50 22.93 -57.91
CA ASP A 376 9.31 22.87 -59.12
C ASP A 376 9.08 24.11 -59.99
N GLY A 377 10.12 24.52 -60.72
CA GLY A 377 10.07 25.59 -61.71
C GLY A 377 11.41 25.77 -62.42
N SER A 378 11.64 24.90 -63.41
CA SER A 378 12.73 24.89 -64.39
C SER A 378 13.17 26.25 -64.95
N PHE A 379 14.47 26.43 -65.24
CA PHE A 379 14.93 27.06 -66.49
C PHE A 379 16.38 26.66 -66.84
N SER A 380 16.59 26.34 -68.11
CA SER A 380 17.87 25.93 -68.74
C SER A 380 18.85 27.08 -68.95
N ARG A 381 20.17 26.80 -68.98
CA ARG A 381 21.08 27.01 -70.15
C ARG A 381 22.57 26.93 -69.75
N SER A 382 23.28 26.02 -70.42
CA SER A 382 24.58 26.15 -71.10
C SER A 382 25.70 27.05 -70.52
N LEU A 383 26.90 26.48 -70.29
CA LEU A 383 28.14 26.64 -71.08
C LEU A 383 29.39 26.38 -70.22
N SER A 384 30.36 25.71 -70.88
CA SER A 384 31.79 25.49 -70.56
C SER A 384 32.15 24.78 -69.27
#